data_AF-A0A948SDW8-F1
#
_entry.id   AF-A0A948SDW8-F1
#
_cell.length_a   1.000
_cell.length_b   1.000
_cell.length_c   1.000
_cell.angle_alpha   90.00
_cell.angle_beta   90.00
_cell.angle_gamma   90.00
#
_symmetry.space_group_name_H-M   'P 1'
#
loop_
_entity.id
_entity.type
_entity.pdbx_description
1 polymer ?
#
loop_
_entity_poly.entity_id
_entity_poly.type
_entity_poly.pdbx_seq_one_letter_code
_entity_poly.pdbx_strand_id
1 'polypeptide(L)'
;RDFWQLTEAHGLLPLPPYITHKPDADDETRYQTVYATQPGAVAAPTAGLHFDKRMFEQLKARGIETATVTLHVGAGTFQPVRVENLDEHVMHHEWYHLPEATVAAIAACHARGGKVVAVGTTSLRALESAARQQNIGPGGLLKADSRETDLFIRPGYTFRIVDRLITNFHLPKSTLLMLVSAFAGYETMRSAYQHAIDARYRFFSYGDAMLLTRTSDAS
;
A
#
# COMPACT_ATOMS: atom_id res chain seq x y z
N ARG A 1 5.26 -14.82 30.66
CA ARG A 1 4.90 -15.25 29.29
C ARG A 1 4.94 -14.00 28.44
N ASP A 2 5.73 -14.02 27.38
CA ASP A 2 5.99 -12.83 26.54
C ASP A 2 4.71 -12.42 25.79
N PHE A 3 4.46 -11.12 25.64
CA PHE A 3 3.29 -10.58 24.92
C PHE A 3 3.22 -11.14 23.50
N TRP A 4 4.38 -11.34 22.87
CA TRP A 4 4.53 -11.92 21.54
C TRP A 4 4.18 -13.42 21.48
N GLN A 5 4.48 -14.18 22.54
CA GLN A 5 4.08 -15.60 22.63
C GLN A 5 2.57 -15.77 22.83
N LEU A 6 1.90 -14.76 23.40
CA LEU A 6 0.44 -14.75 23.57
C LEU A 6 -0.29 -14.34 22.28
N THR A 7 0.29 -13.48 21.45
CA THR A 7 -0.27 -13.12 20.14
C THR A 7 -0.05 -14.19 19.07
N GLU A 8 1.08 -14.91 19.07
CA GLU A 8 1.26 -16.10 18.21
C GLU A 8 0.27 -17.23 18.56
N ALA A 9 -0.06 -17.39 19.84
CA ALA A 9 -0.96 -18.47 20.28
C ALA A 9 -2.46 -18.18 20.07
N HIS A 10 -2.85 -16.91 19.88
CA HIS A 10 -4.26 -16.49 19.85
C HIS A 10 -4.64 -15.46 18.75
N GLY A 11 -3.68 -14.96 17.97
CA GLY A 11 -3.92 -13.98 16.92
C GLY A 11 -4.29 -14.64 15.59
N LEU A 12 -5.58 -14.82 15.33
CA LEU A 12 -6.05 -15.19 13.99
C LEU A 12 -5.70 -14.06 13.01
N LEU A 13 -5.11 -14.40 11.85
CA LEU A 13 -4.94 -13.49 10.72
C LEU A 13 -6.29 -12.84 10.40
N PRO A 14 -6.47 -11.51 10.55
CA PRO A 14 -7.75 -10.90 10.20
C PRO A 14 -7.86 -10.84 8.69
N LEU A 15 -8.70 -11.73 8.16
CA LEU A 15 -9.06 -11.72 6.77
C LEU A 15 -9.99 -10.53 6.48
N PRO A 16 -9.90 -9.93 5.28
CA PRO A 16 -10.86 -8.92 4.85
C PRO A 16 -12.30 -9.42 4.97
N PRO A 17 -13.29 -8.54 5.24
CA PRO A 17 -14.67 -8.95 5.57
C PRO A 17 -15.43 -9.66 4.45
N TYR A 18 -14.91 -9.66 3.22
CA TYR A 18 -15.46 -10.43 2.09
C TYR A 18 -14.98 -11.88 2.06
N ILE A 19 -14.00 -12.25 2.88
CA ILE A 19 -13.57 -13.62 3.05
C ILE A 19 -14.37 -14.21 4.21
N THR A 20 -15.26 -15.14 3.88
CA THR A 20 -16.29 -15.63 4.81
C THR A 20 -15.89 -16.91 5.53
N HIS A 21 -14.75 -17.52 5.18
CA HIS A 21 -14.21 -18.67 5.89
C HIS A 21 -13.35 -18.25 7.09
N LYS A 22 -13.16 -19.17 8.04
CA LYS A 22 -12.26 -18.93 9.17
C LYS A 22 -10.81 -18.97 8.67
N PRO A 23 -9.93 -18.07 9.12
CA PRO A 23 -8.51 -18.12 8.77
C PRO A 23 -7.93 -19.51 9.04
N ASP A 24 -7.25 -20.06 8.05
CA ASP A 24 -6.54 -21.33 8.16
C ASP A 24 -5.02 -21.17 7.88
N ALA A 25 -4.27 -22.25 8.05
CA ALA A 25 -2.81 -22.25 7.83
C ALA A 25 -2.44 -22.01 6.34
N ASP A 26 -3.36 -22.31 5.43
CA ASP A 26 -3.20 -22.02 4.00
C ASP A 26 -3.31 -20.52 3.75
N ASP A 27 -4.23 -19.83 4.42
CA ASP A 27 -4.34 -18.36 4.38
C ASP A 27 -3.09 -17.69 4.94
N GLU A 28 -2.56 -18.15 6.07
CA GLU A 28 -1.31 -17.60 6.63
C GLU A 28 -0.14 -17.70 5.65
N THR A 29 -0.05 -18.81 4.91
CA THR A 29 0.98 -19.03 3.89
C THR A 29 0.73 -18.19 2.63
N ARG A 30 -0.53 -18.07 2.18
CA ARG A 30 -0.93 -17.30 0.99
C ARG A 30 -0.89 -15.79 1.21
N TYR A 31 -1.04 -15.34 2.45
CA TYR A 31 -0.91 -13.94 2.86
C TYR A 31 0.54 -13.58 3.23
N GLN A 32 1.54 -14.40 2.96
CA GLN A 32 2.93 -13.96 3.06
C GLN A 32 3.49 -13.63 1.67
N THR A 33 3.90 -12.38 1.47
CA THR A 33 4.65 -12.01 0.29
C THR A 33 6.03 -12.67 0.32
N VAL A 34 6.59 -12.98 -0.85
CA VAL A 34 7.90 -13.65 -0.97
C VAL A 34 9.07 -12.87 -0.33
N TYR A 35 8.83 -11.62 0.07
CA TYR A 35 9.79 -10.72 0.70
C TYR A 35 9.34 -10.23 2.09
N ALA A 36 8.32 -10.85 2.70
CA ALA A 36 7.94 -10.56 4.08
C ALA A 36 9.06 -11.01 5.03
N THR A 37 9.70 -10.07 5.71
CA THR A 37 10.81 -10.33 6.65
C THR A 37 10.41 -10.30 8.12
N GLN A 38 9.16 -9.91 8.43
CA GLN A 38 8.64 -9.80 9.80
C GLN A 38 7.23 -10.43 9.88
N PRO A 39 7.00 -11.44 10.73
CA PRO A 39 5.66 -11.94 11.06
C PRO A 39 4.81 -10.82 11.70
N GLY A 40 3.50 -10.80 11.42
CA GLY A 40 2.57 -9.89 12.11
C GLY A 40 2.18 -8.60 11.38
N ALA A 41 2.48 -8.46 10.08
CA ALA A 41 1.73 -7.52 9.25
C ALA A 41 0.31 -8.06 9.08
N VAL A 42 -0.59 -7.58 9.95
CA VAL A 42 -1.98 -7.99 10.13
C VAL A 42 -2.82 -7.93 8.84
N ALA A 43 -2.34 -7.26 7.79
CA ALA A 43 -2.74 -7.57 6.43
C ALA A 43 -1.51 -7.60 5.52
N ALA A 44 -1.35 -8.71 4.81
CA ALA A 44 -0.38 -8.76 3.74
C ALA A 44 -0.68 -7.66 2.71
N PRO A 45 0.34 -6.96 2.20
CA PRO A 45 0.17 -6.19 0.98
C PRO A 45 -0.10 -7.18 -0.17
N THR A 46 -1.38 -7.46 -0.44
CA THR A 46 -1.78 -8.51 -1.40
C THR A 46 -1.38 -8.17 -2.83
N ALA A 47 -1.12 -6.90 -3.13
CA ALA A 47 -0.48 -6.47 -4.37
C ALA A 47 0.93 -7.05 -4.55
N GLY A 48 1.63 -7.33 -3.45
CA GLY A 48 2.94 -7.98 -3.44
C GLY A 48 2.92 -9.46 -3.83
N LEU A 49 1.75 -10.11 -3.77
CA LEU A 49 1.60 -11.53 -4.12
C LEU A 49 1.73 -11.78 -5.63
N HIS A 50 1.68 -10.72 -6.44
CA HIS A 50 1.90 -10.79 -7.89
C HIS A 50 3.38 -10.94 -8.27
N PHE A 51 4.29 -10.82 -7.31
CA PHE A 51 5.72 -10.92 -7.54
C PHE A 51 6.25 -12.28 -7.07
N ASP A 52 6.94 -12.97 -7.98
CA ASP A 52 7.73 -14.15 -7.66
C ASP A 52 9.23 -13.84 -7.64
N LYS A 53 10.04 -14.80 -7.18
CA LYS A 53 11.50 -14.66 -7.09
C LYS A 53 12.13 -14.37 -8.46
N ARG A 54 11.62 -15.01 -9.51
CA ARG A 54 12.11 -14.84 -10.89
C ARG A 54 11.89 -13.41 -11.38
N MET A 55 10.74 -12.81 -11.06
CA MET A 55 10.44 -11.43 -11.39
C MET A 55 11.39 -10.48 -10.67
N PHE A 56 11.68 -10.70 -9.39
CA PHE A 56 12.68 -9.90 -8.66
C PHE A 56 14.09 -10.02 -9.25
N GLU A 57 14.51 -11.22 -9.66
CA GLU A 57 15.78 -11.42 -10.37
C GLU A 57 15.83 -10.65 -11.70
N GLN A 58 14.73 -10.66 -12.46
CA GLN A 58 14.62 -9.92 -13.71
C GLN A 58 14.64 -8.40 -13.50
N LEU A 59 13.96 -7.90 -12.45
CA LEU A 59 13.99 -6.50 -12.08
C LEU A 59 15.42 -6.08 -11.69
N LYS A 60 16.10 -6.87 -10.86
CA LYS A 60 17.49 -6.63 -10.46
C LYS A 60 18.44 -6.63 -11.66
N ALA A 61 18.30 -7.58 -12.58
CA ALA A 61 19.10 -7.65 -13.81
C ALA A 61 18.91 -6.43 -14.73
N ARG A 62 17.77 -5.74 -14.62
CA ARG A 62 17.48 -4.47 -15.31
C ARG A 62 17.89 -3.23 -14.53
N GLY A 63 18.59 -3.39 -13.39
CA GLY A 63 19.01 -2.28 -12.54
C GLY A 63 17.87 -1.66 -11.71
N ILE A 64 16.74 -2.36 -11.55
CA ILE A 64 15.65 -1.92 -10.69
C ILE A 64 15.93 -2.38 -9.26
N GLU A 65 16.18 -1.42 -8.38
CA GLU A 65 16.41 -1.66 -6.96
C GLU A 65 15.10 -1.89 -6.20
N THR A 66 15.17 -2.65 -5.11
CA THR A 66 14.05 -2.92 -4.21
C THR A 66 14.39 -2.41 -2.81
N ALA A 67 13.40 -1.83 -2.13
CA ALA A 67 13.50 -1.39 -0.74
C ALA A 67 12.21 -1.71 0.01
N THR A 68 12.27 -1.78 1.34
CA THR A 68 11.15 -2.23 2.18
C THR A 68 10.72 -1.17 3.17
N VAL A 69 9.41 -1.07 3.38
CA VAL A 69 8.78 -0.21 4.40
C VAL A 69 7.73 -1.05 5.12
N THR A 70 7.54 -0.81 6.42
CA THR A 70 6.52 -1.51 7.21
C THR A 70 5.39 -0.54 7.56
N LEU A 71 4.15 -1.01 7.46
CA LEU A 71 2.98 -0.36 8.04
C LEU A 71 2.15 -1.43 8.74
N HIS A 72 2.03 -1.32 10.07
CA HIS A 72 1.13 -2.12 10.87
C HIS A 72 -0.29 -1.56 10.74
N VAL A 73 -1.06 -2.20 9.88
CA VAL A 73 -2.49 -1.93 9.71
C VAL A 73 -3.27 -2.59 10.84
N GLY A 74 -3.96 -1.79 11.65
CA GLY A 74 -4.89 -2.30 12.65
C GLY A 74 -6.16 -2.87 12.01
N ALA A 75 -6.94 -3.66 12.76
CA ALA A 75 -8.19 -4.26 12.30
C ALA A 75 -9.23 -3.24 11.75
N GLY A 76 -9.11 -1.97 12.13
CA GLY A 76 -9.97 -0.88 11.66
C GLY A 76 -9.78 -0.47 10.19
N THR A 77 -8.67 -0.84 9.54
CA THR A 77 -8.31 -0.40 8.17
C THR A 77 -9.29 -0.90 7.10
N PHE A 78 -9.96 -2.03 7.34
CA PHE A 78 -10.93 -2.63 6.40
C PHE A 78 -12.37 -2.22 6.68
N GLN A 79 -12.62 -1.34 7.64
CA GLN A 79 -13.97 -0.87 7.90
C GLN A 79 -14.47 -0.01 6.72
N PRO A 80 -15.68 -0.27 6.19
CA PRO A 80 -16.24 0.55 5.12
C PRO A 80 -16.40 1.99 5.59
N VAL A 81 -16.26 2.96 4.68
CA VAL A 81 -16.59 4.37 4.98
C VAL A 81 -18.10 4.43 5.21
N ARG A 82 -18.50 4.66 6.47
CA ARG A 82 -19.91 4.68 6.90
C ARG A 82 -20.52 6.09 6.91
N VAL A 83 -19.75 7.12 6.56
CA VAL A 83 -20.16 8.52 6.64
C VAL A 83 -20.43 9.09 5.26
N GLU A 84 -21.51 9.85 5.12
CA GLU A 84 -21.85 10.58 3.88
C GLU A 84 -20.91 11.78 3.68
N ASN A 85 -20.41 12.37 4.78
CA ASN A 85 -19.40 13.41 4.77
C ASN A 85 -18.00 12.80 4.97
N LEU A 86 -17.15 12.91 3.95
CA LEU A 86 -15.78 12.37 3.97
C LEU A 86 -14.88 13.06 5.00
N ASP A 87 -15.21 14.27 5.43
CA ASP A 87 -14.46 15.00 6.46
C ASP A 87 -14.73 14.48 7.89
N GLU A 88 -15.79 13.70 8.07
CA GLU A 88 -16.13 13.06 9.35
C GLU A 88 -15.50 11.66 9.48
N HIS A 89 -14.81 11.17 8.45
CA HIS A 89 -14.17 9.86 8.49
C HIS A 89 -12.86 9.93 9.28
N VAL A 90 -12.86 9.35 10.48
CA VAL A 90 -11.65 9.19 11.29
C VAL A 90 -10.91 7.92 10.88
N MET A 91 -9.69 8.09 10.37
CA MET A 91 -8.77 6.97 10.16
C MET A 91 -8.25 6.47 11.50
N HIS A 92 -8.20 5.14 11.66
CA HIS A 92 -7.52 4.53 12.79
C HIS A 92 -6.02 4.82 12.70
N HIS A 93 -5.38 5.03 13.85
CA HIS A 93 -3.94 5.17 13.91
C HIS A 93 -3.26 3.85 13.54
N GLU A 94 -2.32 3.93 12.61
CA GLU A 94 -1.48 2.83 12.14
C GLU A 94 -0.02 3.21 12.40
N TRP A 95 0.83 2.23 12.72
CA TRP A 95 2.25 2.51 12.94
C TRP A 95 3.07 2.15 11.70
N TYR A 96 3.98 3.01 11.26
CA TYR A 96 4.91 2.71 10.18
C TYR A 96 6.37 2.71 10.64
N HIS A 97 7.21 1.97 9.92
CA HIS A 97 8.67 1.99 10.03
C HIS A 97 9.29 2.22 8.66
N LEU A 98 10.02 3.32 8.54
CA LEU A 98 10.81 3.70 7.38
C LEU A 98 12.31 3.59 7.74
N PRO A 99 12.99 2.50 7.33
CA PRO A 99 14.39 2.30 7.67
C PRO A 99 15.35 3.19 6.86
N GLU A 100 16.55 3.45 7.39
CA GLU A 100 17.60 4.23 6.73
C GLU A 100 17.95 3.71 5.34
N ALA A 101 18.02 2.38 5.17
CA ALA A 101 18.30 1.75 3.89
C ALA A 101 17.29 2.14 2.80
N THR A 102 16.00 2.23 3.15
CA THR A 102 14.94 2.61 2.21
C THR A 102 15.02 4.08 1.85
N VAL A 103 15.36 4.94 2.81
CA VAL A 103 15.59 6.35 2.57
C VAL A 103 16.77 6.58 1.65
N ALA A 104 17.88 5.88 1.88
CA ALA A 104 19.05 5.93 1.01
C ALA A 104 18.73 5.46 -0.41
N ALA A 105 17.95 4.37 -0.56
CA ALA A 105 17.51 3.87 -1.85
C ALA A 105 16.61 4.88 -2.60
N ILE A 106 15.67 5.52 -1.91
CA ILE A 106 14.81 6.57 -2.50
C ILE A 106 15.65 7.76 -2.95
N ALA A 107 16.58 8.23 -2.10
CA ALA A 107 17.46 9.34 -2.44
C ALA A 107 18.34 9.03 -3.67
N ALA A 108 18.93 7.82 -3.71
CA ALA A 108 19.72 7.36 -4.85
C ALA A 108 18.85 7.24 -6.12
N CYS A 109 17.58 6.81 -5.98
CA CYS A 109 16.61 6.75 -7.07
C CYS A 109 16.31 8.12 -7.66
N HIS A 110 16.05 9.11 -6.83
CA HIS A 110 15.82 10.48 -7.30
C HIS A 110 17.08 11.09 -7.92
N ALA A 111 18.26 10.86 -7.33
CA ALA A 111 19.53 11.40 -7.83
C ALA A 111 19.86 10.93 -9.26
N ARG A 112 19.42 9.72 -9.64
CA ARG A 112 19.57 9.18 -11.00
C ARG A 112 18.38 9.46 -11.93
N GLY A 113 17.45 10.31 -11.53
CA GLY A 113 16.22 10.62 -12.30
C GLY A 113 15.26 9.43 -12.41
N GLY A 114 15.37 8.47 -11.50
CA GLY A 114 14.51 7.30 -11.40
C GLY A 114 13.14 7.64 -10.82
N LYS A 115 12.26 6.63 -10.82
CA LYS A 115 10.89 6.73 -10.29
C LYS A 115 10.70 5.79 -9.12
N VAL A 116 10.05 6.26 -8.06
CA VAL A 116 9.68 5.42 -6.91
C VAL A 116 8.35 4.73 -7.22
N VAL A 117 8.37 3.39 -7.20
CA VAL A 117 7.20 2.54 -7.41
C VAL A 117 6.78 1.92 -6.08
N ALA A 118 5.61 2.28 -5.57
CA ALA A 118 5.03 1.62 -4.41
C ALA A 118 4.31 0.33 -4.84
N VAL A 119 4.54 -0.76 -4.09
CA VAL A 119 3.81 -2.03 -4.26
C VAL A 119 2.80 -2.14 -3.12
N GLY A 120 1.55 -1.84 -3.44
CA GLY A 120 0.43 -1.78 -2.51
C GLY A 120 0.19 -0.39 -1.92
N THR A 121 -1.08 -0.10 -1.63
CA THR A 121 -1.51 1.16 -1.02
C THR A 121 -0.96 1.36 0.40
N THR A 122 -0.70 0.27 1.12
CA THR A 122 -0.01 0.25 2.43
C THR A 122 1.38 0.87 2.35
N SER A 123 2.21 0.44 1.40
CA SER A 123 3.56 1.00 1.21
C SER A 123 3.50 2.46 0.75
N LEU A 124 2.54 2.79 -0.12
CA LEU A 124 2.31 4.18 -0.51
C LEU A 124 2.00 5.06 0.70
N ARG A 125 1.04 4.64 1.54
CA ARG A 125 0.62 5.42 2.72
C ARG A 125 1.77 5.61 3.68
N ALA A 126 2.58 4.58 3.95
CA ALA A 126 3.74 4.71 4.83
C ALA A 126 4.74 5.77 4.34
N LEU A 127 5.07 5.78 3.05
CA LEU A 127 6.00 6.75 2.45
C LEU A 127 5.43 8.18 2.48
N GLU A 128 4.16 8.34 2.11
CA GLU A 128 3.50 9.64 2.10
C GLU A 128 3.22 10.18 3.52
N SER A 129 3.01 9.29 4.49
CA SER A 129 2.93 9.64 5.91
C SER A 129 4.25 10.18 6.43
N ALA A 130 5.38 9.50 6.15
CA ALA A 130 6.70 9.99 6.51
C ALA A 130 6.98 11.36 5.87
N ALA A 131 6.66 11.52 4.58
CA ALA A 131 6.84 12.78 3.86
C ALA A 131 6.00 13.92 4.47
N ARG A 132 4.74 13.66 4.84
CA ARG A 132 3.87 14.63 5.51
C ARG A 132 4.42 15.03 6.88
N GLN A 133 4.81 14.06 7.72
CA GLN A 133 5.30 14.33 9.07
C GLN A 133 6.62 15.12 9.07
N GLN A 134 7.44 14.91 8.04
CA GLN A 134 8.71 15.60 7.87
C GLN A 134 8.58 16.92 7.09
N ASN A 135 7.35 17.36 6.75
CA ASN A 135 7.08 18.56 5.95
C ASN A 135 7.87 18.61 4.63
N ILE A 136 7.99 17.46 3.97
CA ILE A 136 8.73 17.33 2.72
C ILE A 136 7.87 17.79 1.55
N GLY A 137 8.44 18.59 0.65
CA GLY A 137 7.83 18.94 -0.63
C GLY A 137 7.97 17.82 -1.68
N PRO A 138 7.27 17.90 -2.81
CA PRO A 138 7.45 16.95 -3.91
C PRO A 138 8.91 16.78 -4.32
N GLY A 139 9.38 15.54 -4.43
CA GLY A 139 10.76 15.22 -4.80
C GLY A 139 11.81 15.47 -3.70
N GLY A 140 11.40 15.89 -2.50
CA GLY A 140 12.32 16.08 -1.39
C GLY A 140 12.86 14.78 -0.81
N LEU A 141 13.85 14.91 0.08
CA LEU A 141 14.54 13.77 0.69
C LEU A 141 13.91 13.41 2.04
N LEU A 142 13.54 12.15 2.18
CA LEU A 142 13.10 11.59 3.45
C LEU A 142 14.28 11.42 4.42
N LYS A 143 13.95 11.32 5.71
CA LYS A 143 14.81 10.77 6.76
C LYS A 143 14.16 9.52 7.33
N ALA A 144 14.97 8.62 7.89
CA ALA A 144 14.45 7.42 8.55
C ALA A 144 13.54 7.83 9.70
N ASP A 145 12.41 7.13 9.85
CA ASP A 145 11.38 7.52 10.81
C ASP A 145 10.48 6.35 11.18
N SER A 146 9.87 6.41 12.36
CA SER A 146 8.91 5.41 12.81
C SER A 146 7.89 6.02 13.73
N ARG A 147 6.63 6.07 13.30
CA ARG A 147 5.58 6.82 14.00
C ARG A 147 4.21 6.23 13.72
N GLU A 148 3.26 6.67 14.53
CA GLU A 148 1.85 6.55 14.19
C GLU A 148 1.45 7.51 13.06
N THR A 149 0.48 7.08 12.28
CA THR A 149 -0.13 7.84 11.20
C THR A 149 -1.61 7.57 11.11
N ASP A 150 -2.34 8.64 10.85
CA ASP A 150 -3.77 8.69 10.55
C ASP A 150 -4.00 9.19 9.11
N LEU A 151 -2.98 9.08 8.23
CA LEU A 151 -3.04 9.70 6.92
C LEU A 151 -4.19 9.10 6.10
N PHE A 152 -5.19 9.95 5.84
CA PHE A 152 -6.29 9.68 4.94
C PHE A 152 -6.05 10.37 3.59
N ILE A 153 -5.73 9.59 2.56
CA ILE A 153 -5.48 10.09 1.21
C ILE A 153 -6.80 10.17 0.43
N ARG A 154 -7.11 11.38 -0.05
CA ARG A 154 -8.33 11.73 -0.77
C ARG A 154 -8.00 12.61 -1.98
N PRO A 155 -8.91 12.76 -2.97
CA PRO A 155 -8.69 13.69 -4.09
C PRO A 155 -8.25 15.08 -3.60
N GLY A 156 -7.25 15.66 -4.27
CA GLY A 156 -6.60 16.91 -3.85
C GLY A 156 -5.34 16.71 -2.98
N TYR A 157 -5.01 15.47 -2.58
CA TYR A 157 -3.75 15.17 -1.91
C TYR A 157 -2.54 15.31 -2.85
N THR A 158 -1.56 16.12 -2.48
CA THR A 158 -0.27 16.21 -3.18
C THR A 158 0.66 15.09 -2.72
N PHE A 159 0.92 14.12 -3.62
CA PHE A 159 1.86 13.04 -3.38
C PHE A 159 3.31 13.52 -3.56
N ARG A 160 4.18 13.18 -2.62
CA ARG A 160 5.53 13.74 -2.53
C ARG A 160 6.61 12.79 -3.00
N ILE A 161 6.42 11.50 -2.77
CA ILE A 161 7.47 10.47 -2.90
C ILE A 161 7.12 9.47 -4.00
N VAL A 162 5.88 9.00 -4.05
CA VAL A 162 5.51 7.89 -4.95
C VAL A 162 5.13 8.38 -6.34
N ASP A 163 5.80 7.86 -7.38
CA ASP A 163 5.54 8.21 -8.78
C ASP A 163 4.63 7.21 -9.49
N ARG A 164 4.68 5.94 -9.08
CA ARG A 164 3.90 4.83 -9.63
C ARG A 164 3.38 3.94 -8.50
N LEU A 165 2.21 3.35 -8.70
CA LEU A 165 1.59 2.45 -7.73
C LEU A 165 1.20 1.15 -8.42
N ILE A 166 1.61 0.02 -7.86
CA ILE A 166 1.08 -1.31 -8.21
C ILE A 166 0.08 -1.70 -7.13
N THR A 167 -1.15 -2.02 -7.50
CA THR A 167 -2.21 -2.36 -6.53
C THR A 167 -3.30 -3.23 -7.15
N ASN A 168 -4.09 -3.92 -6.35
CA ASN A 168 -5.27 -4.68 -6.82
C ASN A 168 -6.44 -3.74 -7.18
N PHE A 169 -7.47 -4.29 -7.82
CA PHE A 169 -8.76 -3.62 -7.94
C PHE A 169 -9.52 -3.62 -6.59
N HIS A 170 -9.96 -2.43 -6.17
CA HIS A 170 -10.62 -2.16 -4.90
C HIS A 170 -12.15 -2.03 -5.03
N LEU A 171 -12.86 -2.30 -3.93
CA LEU A 171 -14.33 -2.19 -3.85
C LEU A 171 -14.84 -0.76 -4.14
N PRO A 172 -16.02 -0.61 -4.77
CA PRO A 172 -16.73 0.67 -4.80
C PRO A 172 -16.93 1.24 -3.39
N LYS A 173 -16.89 2.57 -3.26
CA LYS A 173 -17.07 3.29 -1.99
C LYS A 173 -16.08 2.89 -0.87
N SER A 174 -14.87 2.46 -1.23
CA SER A 174 -13.79 2.17 -0.27
C SER A 174 -12.78 3.32 -0.17
N THR A 175 -12.14 3.47 0.99
CA THR A 175 -11.01 4.40 1.20
C THR A 175 -9.87 4.12 0.22
N LEU A 176 -9.64 2.85 -0.13
CA LEU A 176 -8.64 2.46 -1.12
C LEU A 176 -8.99 2.94 -2.53
N LEU A 177 -10.26 2.86 -2.94
CA LEU A 177 -10.70 3.41 -4.22
C LEU A 177 -10.51 4.94 -4.25
N MET A 178 -10.77 5.63 -3.15
CA MET A 178 -10.51 7.06 -3.02
C MET A 178 -9.03 7.38 -3.17
N LEU A 179 -8.15 6.61 -2.52
CA LEU A 179 -6.69 6.78 -2.61
C LEU A 179 -6.20 6.63 -4.04
N VAL A 180 -6.58 5.55 -4.74
CA VAL A 180 -6.15 5.34 -6.13
C VAL A 180 -6.73 6.39 -7.08
N SER A 181 -7.93 6.90 -6.79
CA SER A 181 -8.53 8.01 -7.55
C SER A 181 -7.81 9.34 -7.30
N ALA A 182 -7.35 9.59 -6.08
CA ALA A 182 -6.49 10.73 -5.78
C ALA A 182 -5.14 10.62 -6.51
N PHE A 183 -4.61 9.40 -6.60
CA PHE A 183 -3.31 9.14 -7.21
C PHE A 183 -3.31 9.25 -8.74
N ALA A 184 -4.25 8.59 -9.41
CA ALA A 184 -4.27 8.46 -10.88
C ALA A 184 -5.36 9.32 -11.56
N GLY A 185 -6.17 10.05 -10.78
CA GLY A 185 -7.28 10.85 -11.27
C GLY A 185 -8.58 10.06 -11.42
N TYR A 186 -9.70 10.74 -11.16
CA TYR A 186 -11.03 10.12 -11.17
C TYR A 186 -11.41 9.53 -12.53
N GLU A 187 -11.25 10.29 -13.62
CA GLU A 187 -11.62 9.83 -14.97
C GLU A 187 -10.77 8.64 -15.44
N THR A 188 -9.46 8.67 -15.14
CA THR A 188 -8.55 7.54 -15.40
C THR A 188 -9.02 6.29 -14.69
N MET A 189 -9.33 6.40 -13.39
CA MET A 189 -9.80 5.25 -12.61
C MET A 189 -11.17 4.75 -13.08
N ARG A 190 -12.10 5.65 -13.40
CA ARG A 190 -13.42 5.29 -13.96
C ARG A 190 -13.28 4.50 -15.26
N SER A 191 -12.44 4.98 -16.18
CA SER A 191 -12.16 4.31 -17.46
C SER A 191 -11.51 2.93 -17.25
N ALA A 192 -10.49 2.86 -16.39
CA ALA A 192 -9.81 1.60 -16.08
C ALA A 192 -10.75 0.55 -15.47
N TYR A 193 -11.63 0.96 -14.56
CA TYR A 193 -12.62 0.07 -13.96
C TYR A 193 -13.68 -0.40 -14.95
N GLN A 194 -14.16 0.48 -15.83
CA GLN A 194 -15.11 0.10 -16.88
C GLN A 194 -14.48 -0.95 -17.80
N HIS A 195 -13.25 -0.71 -18.25
CA HIS A 195 -12.51 -1.67 -19.05
C HIS A 195 -12.33 -3.01 -18.34
N ALA A 196 -11.94 -3.00 -17.06
CA ALA A 196 -11.75 -4.21 -16.26
C ALA A 196 -13.04 -5.03 -16.12
N ILE A 197 -14.19 -4.36 -15.99
CA ILE A 197 -15.51 -5.02 -15.96
C ILE A 197 -15.81 -5.65 -17.33
N ASP A 198 -15.68 -4.88 -18.41
CA ASP A 198 -15.99 -5.33 -19.78
C ASP A 198 -15.10 -6.51 -20.19
N ALA A 199 -13.83 -6.48 -19.80
CA ALA A 199 -12.83 -7.51 -20.06
C ALA A 199 -12.82 -8.64 -19.00
N ARG A 200 -13.74 -8.62 -18.02
CA ARG A 200 -13.90 -9.66 -16.99
C ARG A 200 -12.64 -9.94 -16.14
N TYR A 201 -11.95 -8.88 -15.75
CA TYR A 201 -10.85 -8.96 -14.80
C TYR A 201 -11.36 -9.48 -13.45
N ARG A 202 -10.47 -10.10 -12.69
CA ARG A 202 -10.73 -10.56 -11.33
C ARG A 202 -10.40 -9.42 -10.37
N PHE A 203 -11.27 -9.16 -9.40
CA PHE A 203 -11.11 -8.05 -8.46
C PHE A 203 -10.66 -8.56 -7.08
N PHE A 204 -10.32 -7.64 -6.16
CA PHE A 204 -9.94 -7.91 -4.76
C PHE A 204 -8.57 -8.54 -4.57
N SER A 205 -8.30 -9.05 -3.34
CA SER A 205 -6.97 -9.50 -2.90
C SER A 205 -6.32 -10.54 -3.79
N TYR A 206 -7.09 -11.47 -4.33
CA TYR A 206 -6.61 -12.54 -5.22
C TYR A 206 -6.93 -12.30 -6.70
N GLY A 207 -7.48 -11.13 -7.00
CA GLY A 207 -7.75 -10.70 -8.35
C GLY A 207 -6.50 -10.21 -9.08
N ASP A 208 -6.71 -9.55 -10.21
CA ASP A 208 -5.66 -8.97 -11.02
C ASP A 208 -5.13 -7.65 -10.42
N ALA A 209 -4.02 -7.17 -10.98
CA ALA A 209 -3.34 -5.95 -10.54
C ALA A 209 -3.42 -4.82 -11.57
N MET A 210 -3.26 -3.60 -11.09
CA MET A 210 -3.11 -2.37 -11.85
C MET A 210 -1.72 -1.79 -11.61
N LEU A 211 -1.13 -1.22 -12.67
CA LEU A 211 0.00 -0.29 -12.58
C LEU A 211 -0.51 1.12 -12.89
N LEU A 212 -0.47 1.98 -11.88
CA LEU A 212 -0.98 3.35 -11.94
C LEU A 212 0.17 4.34 -11.99
N THR A 213 -0.08 5.44 -12.70
CA THR A 213 0.82 6.60 -12.78
C THR A 213 0.22 7.75 -12.00
N ARG A 214 1.02 8.39 -11.15
CA ARG A 214 0.62 9.64 -10.48
C ARG A 214 0.22 10.66 -11.54
N THR A 215 -0.97 11.24 -11.40
CA THR A 215 -1.38 12.41 -12.19
C THR A 215 -0.40 13.53 -11.89
N SER A 216 0.30 14.02 -12.91
CA SER A 216 1.04 15.28 -12.77
C SER A 216 0.04 16.35 -12.39
N ASP A 217 0.34 17.19 -11.39
CA ASP A 217 -0.44 18.41 -11.16
C ASP A 217 -0.53 19.14 -12.50
N ALA A 218 -1.70 19.04 -13.14
CA ALA A 218 -1.95 19.75 -14.38
C ALA A 218 -1.92 21.22 -13.99
N SER A 219 -0.93 21.91 -14.54
CA SER A 219 -0.73 23.36 -14.46
C SER A 219 -1.99 24.10 -14.91
#